data_AF-A0A455U0X6-F1
#
_entry.id   AF-A0A455U0X6-F1
#
_cell.length_a   1.000
_cell.length_b   1.000
_cell.length_c   1.000
_cell.angle_alpha   90.00
_cell.angle_beta   90.00
_cell.angle_gamma   90.00
#
_symmetry.space_group_name_H-M   'P 1'
#
loop_
_entity.id
_entity.type
_entity.pdbx_description
1 polymer ?
#
loop_
_entity_poly.entity_id
_entity_poly.type
_entity_poly.pdbx_seq_one_letter_code
_entity_poly.pdbx_strand_id
1 'polypeptide(L)' 'MPLSRAEIETTSAERLINRLCKHWAHKLEVEQNDQQATIKFATGTCLMVAEPDKLVVALETLEEEHLDELEGGR' A
#
# COMPACT_ATOMS: atom_id res chain seq x y z
N MET A 1 -10.23 8.81 7.70
CA MET A 1 -9.00 8.18 7.15
C MET A 1 -9.34 6.76 6.72
N PRO A 2 -9.65 6.50 5.44
CA PRO A 2 -9.99 5.15 5.01
C PRO A 2 -8.73 4.29 4.89
N LEU A 3 -8.82 3.06 5.39
CA LEU A 3 -7.77 2.05 5.33
C LEU A 3 -8.24 0.90 4.43
N SER A 4 -7.57 0.73 3.29
CA SER A 4 -7.77 -0.43 2.42
C SER A 4 -6.67 -1.46 2.67
N ARG A 5 -7.03 -2.74 2.77
CA ARG A 5 -6.07 -3.84 2.93
C ARG A 5 -6.26 -4.91 1.86
N ALA A 6 -5.15 -5.45 1.36
CA ALA A 6 -5.13 -6.58 0.46
C ALA A 6 -4.09 -7.60 0.94
N GLU A 7 -4.42 -8.88 0.78
CA GLU A 7 -3.52 -9.99 1.05
C GLU A 7 -3.32 -10.75 -0.25
N ILE A 8 -2.07 -11.04 -0.59
CA ILE A 8 -1.68 -11.69 -1.83
C ILE A 8 -0.93 -12.97 -1.45
N GLU A 9 -1.49 -14.14 -1.73
CA GLU A 9 -0.84 -15.42 -1.49
C GLU A 9 0.39 -15.55 -2.40
N THR A 10 1.58 -15.59 -1.79
CA THR A 10 2.86 -15.67 -2.49
C THR A 10 4.00 -16.01 -1.54
N THR A 11 4.82 -16.98 -1.94
CA THR A 11 6.06 -17.34 -1.22
C THR A 11 7.22 -16.39 -1.56
N SER A 12 7.00 -15.40 -2.43
CA SER A 12 8.02 -14.47 -2.92
C SER A 12 7.72 -13.01 -2.51
N ALA A 13 7.08 -12.81 -1.36
CA ALA A 13 6.63 -11.50 -0.88
C ALA A 13 7.78 -10.48 -0.79
N GLU A 14 8.92 -10.85 -0.20
CA GLU A 14 10.11 -10.00 -0.10
C GLU A 14 10.62 -9.54 -1.46
N ARG A 15 10.61 -10.44 -2.46
CA ARG A 15 11.05 -10.13 -3.82
C ARG A 15 10.12 -9.12 -4.49
N LEU A 16 8.81 -9.23 -4.25
CA LEU A 16 7.82 -8.27 -4.75
C LEU A 16 8.03 -6.90 -4.11
N ILE A 17 8.17 -6.84 -2.78
CA ILE A 17 8.47 -5.60 -2.04
C ILE A 17 9.71 -4.92 -2.63
N ASN A 18 10.83 -5.64 -2.75
CA ASN A 18 12.08 -5.10 -3.29
C ASN A 18 11.91 -4.50 -4.70
N ARG A 19 11.11 -5.16 -5.57
CA ARG A 19 10.87 -4.69 -6.93
C ARG A 19 10.03 -3.42 -6.94
N LEU A 20 8.99 -3.36 -6.11
CA LEU A 20 8.12 -2.20 -5.96
C LEU A 20 8.88 -1.00 -5.38
N CYS A 21 9.68 -1.21 -4.33
CA CYS A 21 10.54 -0.19 -3.74
C CYS A 21 11.47 0.43 -4.78
N LYS A 22 12.18 -0.39 -5.58
CA LYS A 22 13.07 0.10 -6.64
C LYS A 22 12.34 0.89 -7.72
N HIS A 23 11.11 0.49 -8.06
CA HIS A 23 10.31 1.18 -9.06
C HIS A 23 9.87 2.57 -8.56
N TRP A 24 9.52 2.68 -7.28
CA TRP A 24 8.98 3.90 -6.69
C TRP A 24 10.01 4.84 -6.09
N ALA A 25 11.20 4.36 -5.71
CA ALA A 25 12.28 5.16 -5.13
C ALA A 25 12.77 6.30 -6.04
N HIS A 26 12.41 6.30 -7.32
CA HIS A 26 12.73 7.41 -8.24
C HIS A 26 11.74 8.58 -8.15
N LYS A 27 10.52 8.36 -7.64
CA LYS A 27 9.47 9.38 -7.61
C LYS A 27 8.85 9.61 -6.23
N LEU A 28 9.07 8.69 -5.29
CA LEU A 28 8.41 8.65 -4.01
C LEU A 28 9.42 8.36 -2.90
N GLU A 29 9.08 8.77 -1.68
CA GLU A 29 9.84 8.41 -0.50
C GLU A 29 9.51 6.95 -0.12
N VAL A 30 10.54 6.11 -0.13
CA VAL A 30 10.43 4.69 0.16
C VAL A 30 11.34 4.37 1.34
N GLU A 31 10.75 3.86 2.41
CA GLU A 31 11.45 3.34 3.59
C GLU A 31 11.33 1.82 3.57
N GLN A 32 12.45 1.11 3.40
CA GLN A 32 12.47 -0.35 3.34
C GLN A 32 13.27 -0.92 4.52
N ASN A 33 12.70 -1.91 5.19
CA ASN A 33 13.34 -2.77 6.19
C ASN A 33 13.41 -4.21 5.67
N ASP A 34 13.89 -5.13 6.52
CA ASP A 34 14.12 -6.54 6.15
C ASP A 34 12.86 -7.23 5.60
N GLN A 35 11.71 -7.05 6.26
CA GLN A 35 10.45 -7.75 5.94
C GLN A 35 9.29 -6.80 5.62
N GLN A 36 9.51 -5.49 5.61
CA GLN A 36 8.44 -4.52 5.35
C GLN A 36 8.97 -3.34 4.57
N ALA A 37 8.07 -2.66 3.86
CA ALA A 37 8.36 -1.38 3.24
C ALA A 37 7.18 -0.44 3.37
N THR A 38 7.51 0.83 3.56
CA THR A 38 6.56 1.94 3.64
C THR A 38 6.85 2.90 2.50
N ILE A 39 5.82 3.28 1.76
CA ILE A 39 5.90 4.26 0.68
C ILE A 39 4.98 5.41 1.01
N LYS A 40 5.53 6.63 0.99
CA LYS A 40 4.74 7.84 1.19
C LYS A 40 4.37 8.45 -0.16
N PHE A 41 3.09 8.71 -0.34
CA PHE A 41 2.54 9.46 -1.47
C PHE A 41 2.03 10.82 -0.96
N ALA A 42 1.73 11.73 -1.88
CA ALA A 42 1.19 13.05 -1.53
C ALA A 42 -0.15 12.96 -0.77
N THR A 43 -0.95 11.92 -1.02
CA THR A 43 -2.31 11.76 -0.51
C THR A 43 -2.49 10.56 0.44
N GLY A 44 -1.40 9.90 0.86
CA GLY A 44 -1.48 8.71 1.72
C GLY A 44 -0.17 7.96 1.90
N THR A 45 -0.26 6.79 2.55
CA THR A 45 0.85 5.88 2.85
C THR A 45 0.48 4.45 2.45
N CYS A 46 1.42 3.74 1.82
CA CYS A 46 1.32 2.30 1.59
C CYS A 46 2.30 1.58 2.51
N LEU A 47 1.80 0.67 3.33
CA LEU A 47 2.59 -0.29 4.09
C LEU A 47 2.50 -1.65 3.40
N MET A 48 3.64 -2.27 3.19
CA MET A 48 3.76 -3.63 2.67
C MET A 48 4.53 -4.48 3.68
N VAL A 49 4.02 -5.66 3.99
CA VAL A 49 4.65 -6.62 4.92
C VAL A 49 4.76 -7.97 4.23
N ALA A 50 5.99 -8.49 4.17
CA ALA A 50 6.28 -9.81 3.66
C ALA A 50 6.14 -10.84 4.77
N GLU A 51 5.20 -11.76 4.55
CA GLU A 51 5.01 -12.96 5.36
C GLU A 51 5.53 -14.17 4.56
N PRO A 52 5.78 -15.32 5.20
CA PRO A 52 6.36 -16.49 4.55
C PRO A 52 5.55 -17.05 3.37
N ASP A 53 4.23 -16.86 3.37
CA ASP A 53 3.32 -17.37 2.32
C ASP A 53 2.42 -16.29 1.72
N LYS A 54 2.58 -15.02 2.13
CA LYS A 54 1.76 -13.93 1.62
C LYS A 54 2.44 -12.57 1.69
N LEU A 55 1.96 -11.65 0.88
CA LEU A 55 2.27 -10.23 0.94
C LEU A 55 1.03 -9.49 1.44
N VAL A 56 1.15 -8.80 2.56
CA VAL A 56 0.10 -7.93 3.08
C VAL A 56 0.37 -6.51 2.62
N VAL A 57 -0.62 -5.86 2.03
CA VAL A 57 -0.56 -4.47 1.58
C VAL A 57 -1.67 -3.68 2.26
N ALA A 58 -1.32 -2.59 2.92
CA ALA A 58 -2.25 -1.67 3.57
C ALA A 58 -2.04 -0.26 3.02
N LEU A 59 -3.11 0.34 2.52
CA LEU A 59 -3.14 1.68 1.97
C LEU A 59 -3.99 2.55 2.90
N GLU A 60 -3.36 3.57 3.47
CA GLU A 60 -4.02 4.60 4.25
C GLU A 60 -4.01 5.89 3.44
N THR A 61 -5.18 6.49 3.20
CA THR A 61 -5.27 7.78 2.50
C THR A 61 -5.69 8.89 3.45
N LEU A 62 -5.20 10.10 3.18
CA LEU A 62 -5.54 11.30 3.93
C LEU A 62 -6.93 11.84 3.56
N GLU A 63 -7.47 11.46 2.40
CA GLU A 63 -8.80 11.87 1.93
C GLU A 63 -9.83 10.78 2.19
N GLU A 64 -10.96 11.19 2.78
CA GLU A 64 -12.22 10.44 2.94
C GLU A 64 -13.20 10.71 1.78
N GLU A 65 -12.76 11.44 0.75
CA GLU A 65 -13.65 11.98 -0.26
C GLU A 65 -13.94 10.93 -1.33
N HIS A 66 -15.03 10.17 -1.11
CA HIS A 66 -16.18 10.02 -2.02
C HIS A 66 -16.91 8.71 -1.67
N LEU A 67 -17.72 8.73 -0.61
CA LEU A 67 -18.75 7.71 -0.41
C LEU A 67 -20.13 8.30 -0.07
N ASP A 68 -20.44 9.53 -0.51
CA ASP A 68 -21.77 10.16 -0.30
C ASP A 68 -22.46 10.61 -1.60
N GLU A 69 -21.77 10.66 -2.75
CA GLU A 69 -22.34 11.14 -4.03
C GLU A 69 -22.87 10.00 -4.92
N LEU A 70 -23.35 8.91 -4.32
CA LEU A 70 -24.04 7.82 -5.03
C LEU A 70 -25.33 7.37 -4.31
N GLU A 71 -25.85 8.15 -3.35
CA GLU A 71 -27.22 7.99 -2.88
C GLU A 71 -28.14 8.97 -3.63
N GLY A 72 -28.41 8.62 -4.89
CA GLY A 72 -29.71 8.82 -5.54
C GLY A 72 -30.31 10.22 -5.44
N GLY A 73 -30.06 11.02 -6.49
CA GLY A 73 -30.75 12.27 -6.74
C GLY A 73 -32.26 12.15 -6.54
N ARG A 74 -32.80 13.13 -5.82
CA ARG A 74 -34.22 13.42 -5.78
C ARG A 74 -34.56 14.57 -6.71
#